data_AF-A0A250G0A1-F1
#
_entry.id   AF-A0A250G0A1-F1
#
_cell.length_a   1.000
_cell.length_b   1.000
_cell.length_c   1.000
_cell.angle_alpha   90.00
_cell.angle_beta   90.00
_cell.angle_gamma   90.00
#
_symmetry.space_group_name_H-M   'P 1'
#
loop_
_entity.id
_entity.type
_entity.pdbx_description
1 polymer ?
#
loop_
_entity_poly.entity_id
_entity_poly.type
_entity_poly.pdbx_seq_one_letter_code
_entity_poly.pdbx_strand_id
1 'polypeptide(L)'
;MKKNVVLIVSKEETFIRELAKVYTSVVFEFADNAEQAIEKLNLFAVGAILADAIIEEQEILKIKKIAGILDSEIIFEKADFKNMTDLEKVVINLRNELFRRRMSNYTFEDNPNLNNPFLNLYKTNIFKKND
;
A
#
# COMPACT_ATOMS: atom_id res chain seq x y z
N MET A 1 -6.16 -1.46 14.13
CA MET A 1 -4.83 -1.99 13.74
C MET A 1 -4.16 -1.01 12.77
N LYS A 2 -2.82 -0.97 12.70
CA LYS A 2 -2.10 -0.13 11.73
C LYS A 2 -2.23 -0.75 10.33
N LYS A 3 -2.92 -0.06 9.41
CA LYS A 3 -3.16 -0.50 8.03
C LYS A 3 -1.90 -0.27 7.18
N ASN A 4 -0.95 -1.21 7.23
CA ASN A 4 0.34 -1.10 6.50
C ASN A 4 0.47 -2.15 5.39
N VAL A 5 -0.61 -2.89 5.09
CA VAL A 5 -0.59 -3.92 4.06
C VAL A 5 -1.09 -3.32 2.74
N VAL A 6 -0.30 -3.48 1.68
CA VAL A 6 -0.72 -3.27 0.30
C VAL A 6 -1.03 -4.64 -0.30
N LEU A 7 -2.29 -4.85 -0.66
CA LEU A 7 -2.73 -6.05 -1.36
C LEU A 7 -2.55 -5.85 -2.86
N ILE A 8 -1.69 -6.67 -3.45
CA ILE A 8 -1.40 -6.72 -4.86
C ILE A 8 -2.31 -7.73 -5.52
N VAL A 9 -2.99 -7.34 -6.59
CA VAL A 9 -3.84 -8.25 -7.38
C VAL A 9 -3.29 -8.36 -8.79
N SER A 10 -2.62 -9.46 -9.12
CA SER A 10 -2.04 -9.72 -10.45
C SER A 10 -1.86 -11.21 -10.72
N LYS A 11 -2.04 -11.60 -11.99
CA LYS A 11 -1.74 -12.96 -12.48
C LYS A 11 -0.24 -13.22 -12.62
N GLU A 12 0.60 -12.19 -12.54
CA GLU A 12 2.05 -12.28 -12.68
C GLU A 12 2.76 -11.89 -11.38
N GLU A 13 3.31 -12.89 -10.67
CA GLU A 13 3.87 -12.71 -9.33
C GLU A 13 5.32 -12.19 -9.33
N THR A 14 6.09 -12.54 -10.36
CA THR A 14 7.56 -12.44 -10.38
C THR A 14 8.04 -11.00 -10.17
N PHE A 15 7.30 -10.03 -10.71
CA PHE A 15 7.75 -8.66 -10.82
C PHE A 15 7.62 -7.86 -9.51
N ILE A 16 6.58 -8.16 -8.72
CA ILE A 16 6.29 -7.37 -7.52
C ILE A 16 7.06 -7.87 -6.30
N ARG A 17 7.54 -9.11 -6.33
CA ARG A 17 8.52 -9.58 -5.33
C ARG A 17 9.80 -8.76 -5.34
N GLU A 18 10.24 -8.24 -6.49
CA GLU A 18 11.39 -7.33 -6.57
C GLU A 18 11.05 -5.94 -6.00
N LEU A 19 9.88 -5.38 -6.32
CA LEU A 19 9.40 -4.12 -5.73
C LEU A 19 9.27 -4.21 -4.19
N ALA A 20 8.80 -5.33 -3.66
CA ALA A 20 8.66 -5.54 -2.22
C ALA A 20 10.01 -5.49 -1.48
N LYS A 21 11.13 -5.83 -2.14
CA LYS A 21 12.47 -5.71 -1.54
C LYS A 21 12.90 -4.25 -1.35
N VAL A 22 12.42 -3.35 -2.20
CA VAL A 22 12.79 -1.92 -2.19
C VAL A 22 11.99 -1.15 -1.15
N TYR A 23 10.72 -1.51 -0.93
CA TYR A 23 9.79 -0.79 -0.07
C TYR A 23 9.52 -1.51 1.27
N THR A 24 10.55 -1.60 2.12
CA THR A 24 10.52 -2.36 3.40
C THR A 24 9.56 -1.83 4.47
N SER A 25 9.05 -0.61 4.32
CA SER A 25 8.12 0.01 5.29
C SER A 25 6.66 -0.43 5.10
N VAL A 26 6.38 -1.20 4.05
CA VAL A 26 5.04 -1.67 3.66
C VAL A 26 5.07 -3.19 3.54
N VAL A 27 4.02 -3.85 4.03
CA VAL A 27 3.87 -5.30 3.85
C VAL A 27 3.09 -5.52 2.57
N PHE A 28 3.62 -6.36 1.68
CA PHE A 28 2.94 -6.72 0.44
C PHE A 28 2.30 -8.09 0.57
N GLU A 29 1.03 -8.17 0.21
CA GLU A 29 0.28 -9.41 0.11
C GLU A 29 -0.17 -9.63 -1.33
N PHE A 30 -0.16 -10.86 -1.81
CA PHE A 30 -0.43 -11.18 -3.22
C PHE A 30 -1.71 -11.97 -3.44
N ALA A 31 -2.52 -11.57 -4.40
CA ALA A 31 -3.65 -12.33 -4.89
C ALA A 31 -3.59 -12.43 -6.41
N ASP A 32 -3.85 -13.61 -6.98
CA ASP A 32 -3.90 -13.80 -8.43
C ASP A 32 -5.30 -13.61 -9.03
N ASN A 33 -6.32 -13.55 -8.18
CA ASN A 33 -7.71 -13.40 -8.55
C ASN A 33 -8.54 -12.71 -7.44
N ALA A 34 -9.82 -12.43 -7.74
CA ALA A 34 -10.72 -11.75 -6.81
C ALA A 34 -11.04 -12.56 -5.54
N GLU A 35 -11.18 -13.87 -5.61
CA GLU A 35 -11.52 -14.70 -4.44
C GLU A 35 -10.39 -14.69 -3.42
N GLN A 36 -9.15 -14.88 -3.87
CA GLN A 36 -7.97 -14.79 -3.02
C GLN A 36 -7.77 -13.38 -2.46
N ALA A 37 -8.05 -12.34 -3.26
CA ALA A 37 -8.00 -10.97 -2.78
C ALA A 37 -9.02 -10.72 -1.64
N ILE A 38 -10.23 -11.24 -1.78
CA ILE A 38 -11.28 -11.14 -0.75
C ILE A 38 -10.91 -11.92 0.51
N GLU A 39 -10.34 -13.11 0.39
CA GLU A 39 -9.83 -13.86 1.54
C GLU A 39 -8.79 -13.03 2.30
N LYS A 40 -7.83 -12.43 1.58
CA LYS A 40 -6.78 -11.60 2.19
C LYS A 40 -7.31 -10.33 2.84
N LEU A 41 -8.36 -9.71 2.28
CA LEU A 41 -9.02 -8.57 2.92
C LEU A 41 -9.59 -8.91 4.31
N ASN A 42 -10.04 -10.16 4.52
CA ASN A 42 -10.55 -10.60 5.81
C ASN A 42 -9.44 -10.98 6.81
N LEU A 43 -8.26 -11.37 6.31
CA LEU A 43 -7.15 -11.85 7.13
C LEU A 43 -6.16 -10.74 7.53
N PHE A 44 -6.01 -9.72 6.70
CA PHE A 44 -4.99 -8.69 6.85
C PHE A 44 -5.61 -7.30 7.04
N ALA A 45 -4.92 -6.44 7.78
CA ALA A 45 -5.25 -5.02 7.87
C ALA A 45 -4.77 -4.28 6.61
N VAL A 46 -5.43 -4.57 5.49
CA VAL A 46 -5.18 -3.95 4.18
C VAL A 46 -5.52 -2.46 4.26
N GLY A 47 -4.55 -1.62 3.88
CA GLY A 47 -4.76 -0.17 3.77
C GLY A 47 -4.89 0.30 2.32
N ALA A 48 -4.36 -0.47 1.38
CA ALA A 48 -4.47 -0.19 -0.03
C ALA A 48 -4.49 -1.46 -0.86
N ILE A 49 -5.14 -1.38 -2.02
CA ILE A 49 -5.19 -2.42 -3.05
C ILE A 49 -4.58 -1.83 -4.32
N LEU A 50 -3.63 -2.54 -4.89
CA LEU A 50 -3.03 -2.22 -6.17
C LEU A 50 -3.30 -3.36 -7.15
N ALA A 51 -4.21 -3.12 -8.08
CA ALA A 51 -4.58 -4.09 -9.10
C ALA A 51 -3.80 -3.85 -10.40
N ASP A 52 -3.36 -4.93 -11.01
CA ASP A 52 -2.77 -4.90 -12.35
C ASP A 52 -3.83 -4.52 -13.40
N ALA A 53 -3.40 -3.82 -14.43
CA ALA A 53 -4.22 -3.44 -15.56
C ALA A 53 -4.85 -4.65 -16.27
N ILE A 54 -4.18 -5.81 -16.22
CA ILE A 54 -4.66 -7.06 -16.83
C ILE A 54 -5.81 -7.72 -16.08
N ILE A 55 -6.08 -7.32 -14.83
CA ILE A 55 -7.21 -7.85 -14.06
C ILE A 55 -8.52 -7.32 -14.65
N GLU A 56 -9.46 -8.23 -14.86
CA GLU A 56 -10.74 -7.92 -15.48
C GLU A 56 -11.55 -6.96 -14.59
N GLU A 57 -12.28 -6.04 -15.23
CA GLU A 57 -13.03 -5.02 -14.51
C GLU A 57 -14.11 -5.62 -13.59
N GLN A 58 -14.70 -6.75 -13.98
CA GLN A 58 -15.67 -7.47 -13.14
C GLN A 58 -15.03 -7.99 -11.85
N GLU A 59 -13.79 -8.46 -11.89
CA GLU A 59 -13.05 -8.89 -10.71
C GLU A 59 -12.73 -7.69 -9.81
N ILE A 60 -12.27 -6.59 -10.40
CA ILE A 60 -12.01 -5.34 -9.68
C ILE A 60 -13.26 -4.83 -8.95
N LEU A 61 -14.43 -4.87 -9.60
CA LEU A 61 -15.68 -4.44 -9.00
C LEU A 61 -16.08 -5.32 -7.80
N LYS A 62 -15.87 -6.64 -7.87
CA LYS A 62 -16.10 -7.55 -6.73
C LYS A 62 -15.21 -7.17 -5.54
N ILE A 63 -13.92 -6.97 -5.78
CA ILE A 63 -12.95 -6.61 -4.73
C ILE A 63 -13.32 -5.27 -4.11
N LYS A 64 -13.56 -4.23 -4.92
CA LYS A 64 -13.95 -2.88 -4.45
C LYS A 64 -15.20 -2.90 -3.59
N LYS A 65 -16.21 -3.67 -3.99
CA LYS A 65 -17.47 -3.79 -3.22
C LYS A 65 -17.21 -4.34 -1.82
N ILE A 66 -16.41 -5.40 -1.70
CA ILE A 66 -16.09 -5.99 -0.39
C ILE A 66 -15.17 -5.08 0.42
N ALA A 67 -14.13 -4.53 -0.19
CA ALA A 67 -13.22 -3.60 0.47
C ALA A 67 -13.98 -2.40 1.07
N GLY A 68 -14.90 -1.79 0.31
CA GLY A 68 -15.70 -0.65 0.80
C GLY A 68 -16.69 -1.00 1.91
N ILE A 69 -17.14 -2.25 2.02
CA ILE A 69 -17.96 -2.73 3.14
C ILE A 69 -17.09 -2.89 4.39
N LEU A 70 -15.90 -3.46 4.24
CA LEU A 70 -14.98 -3.70 5.36
C LEU A 70 -14.41 -2.39 5.91
N ASP A 71 -14.03 -1.49 5.00
CA ASP A 71 -13.35 -0.25 5.33
C ASP A 71 -13.37 0.71 4.14
N SER A 72 -14.22 1.73 4.22
CA SER A 72 -14.38 2.74 3.17
C SER A 72 -13.13 3.59 2.93
N GLU A 73 -12.14 3.51 3.81
CA GLU A 73 -10.87 4.21 3.66
C GLU A 73 -9.86 3.43 2.81
N ILE A 74 -10.08 2.16 2.48
CA ILE A 74 -9.12 1.40 1.66
C ILE A 74 -8.86 2.14 0.34
N ILE A 75 -7.59 2.43 0.08
CA ILE A 75 -7.18 3.07 -1.18
C ILE A 75 -7.20 2.01 -2.28
N PHE A 76 -7.69 2.36 -3.45
CA PHE A 76 -7.66 1.47 -4.60
C PHE A 76 -6.93 2.16 -5.76
N GLU A 77 -5.91 1.50 -6.30
CA GLU A 77 -5.18 1.93 -7.48
C GLU A 77 -5.15 0.83 -8.52
N LYS A 78 -5.13 1.22 -9.80
CA LYS A 78 -4.94 0.32 -10.94
C LYS A 78 -3.75 0.81 -11.75
N ALA A 79 -2.79 -0.04 -12.04
CA ALA A 79 -1.59 0.32 -12.78
C ALA A 79 -1.20 -0.78 -13.77
N ASP A 80 -0.58 -0.39 -14.89
CA ASP A 80 0.06 -1.35 -15.79
C ASP A 80 1.41 -1.79 -15.20
N PHE A 81 1.49 -3.05 -14.78
CA PHE A 81 2.70 -3.54 -14.12
C PHE A 81 3.87 -3.71 -15.08
N LYS A 82 3.65 -3.68 -16.40
CA LYS A 82 4.74 -3.73 -17.39
C LYS A 82 5.47 -2.38 -17.50
N ASN A 83 4.87 -1.29 -17.02
CA ASN A 83 5.48 0.04 -17.01
C ASN A 83 6.08 0.37 -15.63
N MET A 84 7.37 0.09 -15.46
CA MET A 84 8.09 0.28 -14.19
C MET A 84 8.01 1.69 -13.64
N THR A 85 8.24 2.68 -14.49
CA THR A 85 8.33 4.07 -14.06
C THR A 85 7.01 4.53 -13.45
N ASP A 86 5.88 4.09 -14.01
CA ASP A 86 4.57 4.47 -13.51
C ASP A 86 4.16 3.61 -12.32
N LEU A 87 4.52 2.33 -12.30
CA LEU A 87 4.29 1.45 -11.15
C LEU A 87 5.05 1.93 -9.89
N GLU A 88 6.32 2.32 -10.05
CA GLU A 88 7.11 2.88 -8.95
C GLU A 88 6.49 4.16 -8.37
N LYS A 89 6.02 5.07 -9.21
CA LYS A 89 5.30 6.28 -8.75
C LYS A 89 4.06 5.92 -7.95
N VAL A 90 3.25 4.98 -8.44
CA VAL A 90 2.03 4.53 -7.74
C VAL A 90 2.38 3.92 -6.38
N VAL A 91 3.38 3.04 -6.32
CA VAL A 91 3.82 2.41 -5.07
C VAL A 91 4.37 3.45 -4.08
N ILE A 92 5.16 4.43 -4.54
CA ILE A 92 5.66 5.53 -3.70
C ILE A 92 4.50 6.36 -3.14
N ASN A 93 3.53 6.72 -3.99
CA ASN A 93 2.36 7.50 -3.58
C ASN A 93 1.53 6.74 -2.55
N LEU A 94 1.26 5.45 -2.77
CA LEU A 94 0.57 4.58 -1.83
C LEU A 94 1.30 4.50 -0.49
N ARG A 95 2.62 4.29 -0.50
CA ARG A 95 3.44 4.27 0.71
C ARG A 95 3.31 5.59 1.48
N ASN A 96 3.47 6.72 0.79
CA ASN A 96 3.43 8.04 1.42
C ASN A 96 2.05 8.33 2.01
N GLU A 97 0.97 7.95 1.33
CA GLU A 97 -0.39 8.14 1.78
C GLU A 97 -0.72 7.25 3.00
N LEU A 98 -0.32 5.98 2.97
CA LEU A 98 -0.46 5.08 4.13
C LEU A 98 0.33 5.60 5.34
N PHE A 99 1.54 6.12 5.11
CA PHE A 99 2.34 6.74 6.17
C PHE A 99 1.66 7.99 6.72
N ARG A 100 1.14 8.87 5.85
CA ARG A 100 0.41 10.09 6.24
C ARG A 100 -0.80 9.76 7.11
N ARG A 101 -1.62 8.78 6.72
CA ARG A 101 -2.80 8.33 7.49
C ARG A 101 -2.42 7.68 8.82
N ARG A 102 -1.31 6.95 8.85
CA ARG A 102 -0.77 6.44 10.10
C ARG A 102 -0.34 7.59 11.03
N MET A 103 0.22 8.65 10.47
CA MET A 103 0.66 9.82 11.23
C MET A 103 -0.47 10.81 11.57
N SER A 104 -1.58 10.85 10.85
CA SER A 104 -2.70 11.77 11.12
C SER A 104 -3.42 11.49 12.44
N ASN A 105 -3.23 10.31 13.03
CA ASN A 105 -3.69 9.98 14.39
C ASN A 105 -2.72 10.45 15.48
N TYR A 106 -1.64 11.13 15.11
CA TYR A 106 -0.74 11.84 16.01
C TYR A 106 -1.01 13.33 15.85
N THR A 107 -1.36 14.03 16.93
CA THR A 107 -1.39 15.50 16.95
C THR A 107 0.04 16.02 16.80
N PHE A 108 0.34 16.57 15.62
CA PHE A 108 1.66 17.10 15.24
C PHE A 108 1.99 18.44 15.92
N GLU A 109 1.85 18.55 17.24
CA GLU A 109 2.29 19.78 17.91
C GLU A 109 3.82 19.93 18.01
N ASP A 110 4.64 18.90 17.72
CA ASP A 110 6.09 18.99 17.96
C ASP A 110 7.02 18.32 16.91
N ASN A 111 6.87 18.56 15.59
CA ASN A 111 8.05 18.44 14.70
C ASN A 111 7.95 19.12 13.32
N PRO A 112 8.66 20.25 13.08
CA PRO A 112 8.68 20.93 11.78
C PRO A 112 9.41 20.16 10.66
N ASN A 113 10.11 19.06 10.98
CA ASN A 113 10.86 18.30 9.98
C ASN A 113 9.99 17.41 9.08
N LEU A 114 8.76 17.05 9.48
CA LEU A 114 7.93 16.09 8.73
C LEU A 114 7.25 16.66 7.47
N ASN A 115 7.34 17.98 7.26
CA ASN A 115 6.87 18.64 6.03
C ASN A 115 7.91 18.63 4.89
N ASN A 116 9.02 17.88 5.04
CA ASN A 116 10.02 17.79 3.99
C ASN A 116 9.73 16.61 3.04
N PRO A 117 9.36 16.85 1.77
CA PRO A 117 9.10 15.79 0.80
C PRO A 117 10.37 14.98 0.43
N PHE A 118 11.56 15.42 0.88
CA PHE A 118 12.83 14.73 0.72
C PHE A 118 13.33 14.06 2.01
N LEU A 119 12.47 13.82 3.00
CA LEU A 119 12.87 13.07 4.20
C LEU A 119 13.19 11.63 3.81
N ASN A 120 14.45 11.45 3.43
CA ASN A 120 15.05 10.21 3.04
C ASN A 120 15.13 9.34 4.30
N LEU A 121 14.10 8.52 4.51
CA LEU A 121 13.93 7.66 5.69
C LEU A 121 15.13 6.73 5.94
N TYR A 122 16.04 6.59 4.97
CA TYR A 122 17.32 5.90 5.09
C TYR A 122 18.38 6.63 5.92
N LYS A 123 18.27 7.95 6.14
CA LYS A 123 19.31 8.75 6.81
C LYS A 123 18.94 9.28 8.20
N THR A 124 17.67 9.30 8.55
CA THR A 124 17.25 9.80 9.86
C THR A 124 17.07 8.64 10.82
N ASN A 125 18.04 8.44 11.72
CA ASN A 125 17.90 7.68 12.97
C ASN A 125 16.83 8.34 13.86
N ILE A 126 15.54 8.22 13.49
CA ILE A 126 14.42 8.82 14.24
C ILE A 126 13.96 7.95 15.41
N PHE A 127 14.45 6.72 15.51
CA PHE A 127 14.24 5.89 16.70
C PHE A 127 15.40 6.10 17.69
N LYS A 128 15.41 7.24 18.39
CA LYS A 128 15.98 7.23 19.74
C LYS A 128 14.94 6.65 20.66
N LYS A 129 15.22 5.44 21.14
CA LYS A 129 14.55 4.83 22.28
C LYS A 129 14.81 5.77 23.46
N ASN A 130 13.77 6.35 24.04
CA ASN A 130 13.94 7.05 25.31
C ASN A 130 14.23 5.99 26.38
N ASP A 131 15.28 6.23 27.16
CA ASP A 131 15.55 5.48 28.39
C ASP A 131 14.39 5.63 29.40
#